data_AF-A0A2I0WA48-F1
#
_entry.id   AF-A0A2I0WA48-F1
#
_cell.length_a   1.000
_cell.length_b   1.000
_cell.length_c   1.000
_cell.angle_alpha   90.00
_cell.angle_beta   90.00
_cell.angle_gamma   90.00
#
_symmetry.space_group_name_H-M   'P 1'
#
loop_
_entity.id
_entity.type
_entity.pdbx_description
1 polymer ?
#
loop_
_entity_poly.entity_id
_entity_poly.type
_entity_poly.pdbx_seq_one_letter_code
_entity_poly.pdbx_strand_id
1 'polypeptide(L)'
;MAAIGKLKTADNLISRGIAVPSSCSFCQIYPENHNHLFFGCQFSFSILTRLLPELNCFLLRPTLLQIFDFIELSPIYNRQEKDFCCLTLSCTIYYIWRERNNRRFSNVCLNSVKLICIISSAIRFKVSKWKNKDGLLRRFAGI
;
A
#
# COMPACT_ATOMS: atom_id res chain seq x y z
N MET A 1 -10.18 3.74 7.29
CA MET A 1 -10.71 4.43 6.09
C MET A 1 -10.48 3.64 4.81
N ALA A 2 -9.25 3.19 4.52
CA ALA A 2 -8.96 2.36 3.34
C ALA A 2 -9.72 1.02 3.36
N ALA A 3 -9.68 0.28 4.49
CA ALA A 3 -10.34 -1.02 4.64
C ALA A 3 -11.87 -0.98 4.51
N ILE A 4 -12.48 0.18 4.80
CA ILE A 4 -13.94 0.40 4.70
C ILE A 4 -14.33 1.11 3.40
N GLY A 5 -13.41 1.27 2.44
CA GLY A 5 -13.70 1.87 1.14
C GLY A 5 -14.06 3.37 1.17
N LYS A 6 -13.72 4.10 2.25
CA LYS A 6 -14.16 5.50 2.45
C LYS A 6 -13.12 6.56 2.03
N LEU A 7 -12.03 6.20 1.36
CA LEU A 7 -11.11 7.19 0.79
C LEU A 7 -11.73 7.90 -0.42
N LYS A 8 -11.29 9.13 -0.70
CA LYS A 8 -11.81 9.99 -1.77
C LYS A 8 -11.26 9.62 -3.17
N THR A 9 -11.37 8.35 -3.53
CA THR A 9 -11.05 7.83 -4.87
C THR A 9 -11.99 8.45 -5.92
N ALA A 10 -11.63 8.40 -7.21
CA ALA A 10 -12.41 9.06 -8.26
C ALA A 10 -13.86 8.59 -8.29
N ASP A 11 -14.11 7.28 -8.19
CA ASP A 11 -15.44 6.68 -8.02
C ASP A 11 -16.24 7.29 -6.85
N ASN A 12 -15.62 7.44 -5.69
CA ASN A 12 -16.22 8.00 -4.49
C ASN A 12 -16.43 9.52 -4.56
N LEU A 13 -15.66 10.23 -5.39
CA LEU A 13 -15.84 11.66 -5.65
C LEU A 13 -16.98 11.89 -6.65
N ILE A 14 -16.99 11.11 -7.74
CA ILE A 14 -18.02 11.17 -8.79
C ILE A 14 -19.39 10.82 -8.22
N SER A 15 -19.50 9.76 -7.41
CA SER A 15 -20.76 9.41 -6.72
C SER A 15 -21.28 10.49 -5.77
N ARG A 16 -20.43 11.44 -5.37
CA ARG A 16 -20.80 12.61 -4.56
C ARG A 16 -21.03 13.88 -5.40
N GLY A 17 -21.08 13.76 -6.72
CA GLY A 17 -21.30 14.88 -7.65
C GLY A 17 -20.06 15.75 -7.90
N ILE A 18 -18.87 15.33 -7.46
CA ILE A 18 -17.63 16.08 -7.70
C ILE A 18 -17.01 15.59 -9.01
N ALA A 19 -17.00 16.45 -10.03
CA ALA A 19 -16.43 16.14 -11.33
C ALA A 19 -14.90 16.01 -11.25
N VAL A 20 -14.40 14.80 -11.52
CA VAL A 20 -12.96 14.51 -11.59
C VAL A 20 -12.69 13.44 -12.66
N PRO A 21 -11.49 13.37 -13.27
CA PRO A 21 -11.17 12.33 -14.26
C PRO A 21 -11.37 10.91 -13.71
N SER A 22 -12.14 10.06 -14.37
CA SER A 22 -12.39 8.70 -13.87
C SER A 22 -11.16 7.81 -13.90
N SER A 23 -10.15 8.14 -14.70
CA SER A 23 -8.90 7.37 -14.84
C SER A 23 -8.04 7.40 -13.57
N CYS A 24 -7.35 6.28 -13.33
CA CYS A 24 -6.37 6.14 -12.26
C CYS A 24 -5.18 7.09 -12.46
N SER A 25 -4.84 7.85 -11.43
CA SER A 25 -3.69 8.77 -11.41
C SER A 25 -2.32 8.12 -11.63
N PHE A 26 -2.23 6.80 -11.56
CA PHE A 26 -0.98 6.06 -11.76
C PHE A 26 -0.84 5.46 -13.15
N CYS A 27 -1.79 4.63 -13.58
CA CYS A 27 -1.70 3.93 -14.86
C CYS A 27 -2.37 4.68 -16.01
N GLN A 28 -3.31 5.59 -15.73
CA GLN A 28 -4.13 6.32 -16.71
C GLN A 28 -4.93 5.43 -17.68
N ILE A 29 -4.99 4.11 -17.46
CA ILE A 29 -5.65 3.15 -18.35
C ILE A 29 -7.02 2.73 -17.80
N TYR A 30 -7.10 2.42 -16.50
CA TYR A 30 -8.29 1.89 -15.85
C TYR A 30 -8.96 2.92 -14.96
N PRO A 31 -10.28 2.79 -14.69
CA PRO A 31 -10.98 3.65 -13.75
C PRO A 31 -10.43 3.50 -12.33
N GLU A 32 -10.36 4.61 -11.61
CA GLU A 32 -9.87 4.65 -10.24
C GLU A 32 -10.98 4.27 -9.25
N ASN A 33 -10.78 3.13 -8.58
CA ASN A 33 -11.52 2.70 -7.39
C ASN A 33 -10.52 2.19 -6.35
N HIS A 34 -10.99 1.87 -5.13
CA HIS A 34 -10.10 1.38 -4.06
C HIS A 34 -9.27 0.14 -4.47
N ASN A 35 -9.93 -0.86 -5.06
CA ASN A 35 -9.28 -2.12 -5.42
C ASN A 35 -8.21 -1.89 -6.48
N HIS A 36 -8.53 -1.12 -7.52
CA HIS A 36 -7.56 -0.76 -8.55
C HIS A 36 -6.44 0.10 -7.96
N LEU A 37 -6.75 1.11 -7.16
CA LEU A 37 -5.75 2.02 -6.62
C LEU A 37 -4.66 1.30 -5.82
N PHE A 38 -5.02 0.31 -4.99
CA PHE A 38 -4.07 -0.37 -4.12
C PHE A 38 -3.53 -1.68 -4.68
N PHE A 39 -4.35 -2.46 -5.39
CA PHE A 39 -4.00 -3.84 -5.79
C PHE A 39 -4.08 -4.09 -7.29
N GLY A 40 -5.02 -3.47 -8.00
CA GLY A 40 -5.18 -3.66 -9.44
C GLY A 40 -4.20 -2.85 -10.29
N CYS A 41 -3.69 -1.73 -9.79
CA CYS A 41 -2.75 -0.89 -10.50
C CYS A 41 -1.33 -1.46 -10.40
N GLN A 42 -0.68 -1.68 -11.54
CA GLN A 42 0.68 -2.24 -11.58
C GLN A 42 1.70 -1.38 -10.82
N PHE A 43 1.55 -0.05 -10.86
CA PHE A 43 2.41 0.87 -10.10
C PHE A 43 2.33 0.56 -8.60
N SER A 44 1.12 0.62 -8.03
CA SER A 44 0.87 0.36 -6.62
C SER A 44 1.25 -1.06 -6.21
N PHE A 45 0.88 -2.04 -7.02
CA PHE A 45 1.17 -3.44 -6.73
C PHE A 45 2.68 -3.72 -6.72
N SER A 46 3.46 -3.13 -7.65
CA SER A 46 4.91 -3.28 -7.67
C SER A 46 5.60 -2.73 -6.42
N ILE A 47 5.09 -1.61 -5.86
CA ILE A 47 5.59 -1.05 -4.61
C ILE A 47 5.25 -1.98 -3.44
N LEU A 48 4.01 -2.46 -3.43
CA LEU A 48 3.50 -3.33 -2.37
C LEU A 48 4.28 -4.64 -2.31
N THR A 49 4.49 -5.32 -3.46
CA THR A 49 5.24 -6.57 -3.51
C THR A 49 6.74 -6.39 -3.37
N ARG A 50 7.27 -5.19 -3.60
CA ARG A 50 8.67 -4.89 -3.26
C ARG A 50 8.89 -4.80 -1.75
N LEU A 51 7.91 -4.27 -1.01
CA LEU A 51 7.98 -4.12 0.45
C LEU A 51 7.52 -5.39 1.19
N LEU A 52 6.56 -6.13 0.63
CA LEU A 52 6.04 -7.40 1.14
C LEU A 52 6.02 -8.45 0.01
N PRO A 53 7.16 -9.08 -0.28
CA PRO A 53 7.30 -10.05 -1.37
C PRO A 53 6.35 -11.24 -1.29
N GLU A 54 5.90 -11.59 -0.09
CA GLU A 54 4.99 -12.71 0.16
C GLU A 54 3.62 -12.51 -0.49
N LEU A 55 3.25 -11.27 -0.80
CA LEU A 55 2.01 -10.98 -1.54
C LEU A 55 2.06 -11.43 -3.00
N ASN A 56 3.21 -11.89 -3.51
CA ASN A 56 3.29 -12.56 -4.82
C ASN A 56 2.76 -13.99 -4.79
N CYS A 57 2.45 -14.58 -3.62
CA CYS A 57 1.90 -15.94 -3.55
C CYS A 57 0.44 -16.03 -4.00
N PHE A 58 -0.26 -14.89 -4.11
CA PHE A 58 -1.65 -14.86 -4.52
C PHE A 58 -1.79 -15.07 -6.03
N LEU A 59 -2.62 -16.04 -6.43
CA LEU A 59 -2.97 -16.31 -7.84
C LEU A 59 -3.74 -15.14 -8.48
N LEU A 60 -4.55 -14.44 -7.69
CA LEU A 60 -5.35 -13.28 -8.11
C LEU A 60 -4.99 -12.06 -7.26
N ARG A 61 -5.25 -10.84 -7.76
CA ARG A 61 -5.02 -9.61 -6.98
C ARG A 61 -5.94 -9.61 -5.74
N PRO A 62 -5.39 -9.66 -4.52
CA PRO A 62 -6.21 -9.72 -3.32
C PRO A 62 -6.82 -8.35 -2.98
N THR A 63 -7.85 -8.36 -2.15
CA THR A 63 -8.36 -7.15 -1.50
C THR A 63 -7.56 -6.83 -0.24
N LEU A 64 -7.75 -5.62 0.31
CA LEU A 64 -7.07 -5.23 1.56
C LEU A 64 -7.43 -6.15 2.73
N LEU A 65 -8.69 -6.55 2.85
CA LEU A 65 -9.15 -7.43 3.92
C LEU A 65 -8.51 -8.83 3.79
N GLN A 66 -8.49 -9.39 2.58
CA GLN A 66 -7.85 -10.69 2.32
C GLN A 66 -6.37 -10.71 2.68
N ILE A 67 -5.65 -9.59 2.52
CA ILE A 67 -4.24 -9.51 2.95
C ILE A 67 -4.12 -9.50 4.47
N PHE A 68 -4.98 -8.75 5.17
CA PHE A 68 -4.97 -8.76 6.64
C PHE A 68 -5.28 -10.16 7.17
N ASP A 69 -6.30 -10.82 6.62
CA ASP A 69 -6.65 -12.20 6.97
C ASP A 69 -5.48 -13.16 6.69
N PHE A 70 -4.79 -13.00 5.55
CA PHE A 70 -3.62 -13.80 5.22
C PHE A 70 -2.48 -13.62 6.23
N ILE A 71 -2.17 -12.39 6.63
CA ILE A 71 -1.12 -12.11 7.62
C ILE A 71 -1.52 -12.70 8.98
N GLU A 72 -2.78 -12.54 9.39
CA GLU A 72 -3.28 -13.01 10.68
C GLU A 72 -3.32 -14.54 10.77
N LEU A 73 -3.77 -15.22 9.71
CA LEU A 73 -3.92 -16.67 9.68
C LEU A 73 -2.62 -17.41 9.32
N SER A 74 -1.59 -16.70 8.82
CA SER A 74 -0.33 -17.33 8.45
C SER A 74 0.37 -17.95 9.67
N PRO A 75 0.70 -19.26 9.62
CA PRO A 75 1.48 -19.92 10.68
C PRO A 75 2.98 -19.63 10.58
N ILE A 76 3.43 -19.02 9.47
CA ILE A 76 4.84 -18.73 9.17
C ILE A 76 5.35 -17.51 9.97
N TYR A 77 4.43 -16.63 10.38
CA TYR A 77 4.74 -15.42 11.10
C TYR A 77 4.49 -15.58 12.60
N ASN A 78 5.48 -15.17 13.40
CA ASN A 78 5.27 -14.94 14.83
C ASN A 78 4.50 -13.62 15.03
N ARG A 79 4.03 -13.36 16.26
CA ARG A 79 3.20 -12.18 16.57
C ARG A 79 3.85 -10.86 16.15
N GLN A 80 5.15 -10.70 16.38
CA GLN A 80 5.87 -9.47 16.04
C GLN A 80 6.04 -9.29 14.53
N GLU A 81 6.22 -10.37 13.78
CA GLU A 81 6.25 -10.34 12.32
C GLU A 81 4.88 -9.97 11.74
N LYS A 82 3.79 -10.51 12.31
CA LYS A 82 2.43 -10.10 11.93
C LYS A 82 2.22 -8.60 12.15
N ASP A 83 2.60 -8.10 13.33
CA ASP A 83 2.54 -6.67 13.64
C ASP A 83 3.37 -5.83 12.65
N PHE A 84 4.57 -6.32 12.29
CA PHE A 84 5.45 -5.66 11.33
C PHE A 84 4.87 -5.65 9.90
N CYS A 85 4.30 -6.76 9.44
CA CYS A 85 3.63 -6.85 8.13
C CYS A 85 2.42 -5.91 8.08
N CYS A 86 1.59 -5.90 9.13
CA CYS A 86 0.45 -4.99 9.26
C CYS A 86 0.88 -3.51 9.24
N LEU A 87 1.97 -3.17 9.93
CA LEU A 87 2.55 -1.84 9.92
C LEU A 87 3.04 -1.45 8.52
N THR A 88 3.79 -2.33 7.87
CA THR A 88 4.33 -2.14 6.52
C THR A 88 3.22 -1.93 5.51
N LEU A 89 2.18 -2.77 5.55
CA LEU A 89 1.00 -2.66 4.70
C LEU A 89 0.28 -1.32 4.92
N SER A 90 0.04 -0.95 6.19
CA SER A 90 -0.63 0.30 6.54
C SER A 90 0.15 1.53 6.09
N CYS A 91 1.48 1.55 6.28
CA CYS A 91 2.37 2.59 5.78
C CYS A 91 2.29 2.67 4.25
N THR A 92 2.40 1.54 3.56
CA THR A 92 2.39 1.49 2.09
C THR A 92 1.09 2.06 1.53
N ILE A 93 -0.06 1.63 2.05
CA ILE A 93 -1.38 2.14 1.65
C ILE A 93 -1.48 3.64 1.86
N TYR A 94 -1.03 4.13 3.03
CA TYR A 94 -1.04 5.56 3.33
C TYR A 94 -0.20 6.37 2.33
N TYR A 95 1.03 5.94 2.05
CA TYR A 95 1.92 6.66 1.13
C TYR A 95 1.48 6.56 -0.34
N ILE A 96 0.91 5.43 -0.76
CA ILE A 96 0.26 5.31 -2.09
C ILE A 96 -0.91 6.29 -2.18
N TRP A 97 -1.78 6.33 -1.16
CA TRP A 97 -2.88 7.27 -1.12
C TRP A 97 -2.42 8.74 -1.17
N ARG A 98 -1.37 9.07 -0.40
CA ARG A 98 -0.76 10.40 -0.38
C ARG A 98 -0.17 10.76 -1.75
N GLU A 99 0.58 9.85 -2.36
CA GLU A 99 1.16 10.06 -3.70
C GLU A 99 0.07 10.28 -4.74
N ARG A 100 -1.00 9.48 -4.72
CA ARG A 100 -2.16 9.68 -5.61
C ARG A 100 -2.71 11.11 -5.46
N ASN A 101 -2.90 11.59 -4.23
CA ASN A 101 -3.41 12.94 -4.01
C ASN A 101 -2.44 14.02 -4.51
N ASN A 102 -1.14 13.85 -4.32
CA ASN A 102 -0.13 14.77 -4.87
C ASN A 102 -0.19 14.85 -6.39
N ARG A 103 -0.29 13.70 -7.07
CA ARG A 103 -0.42 13.66 -8.54
C ARG A 103 -1.70 14.32 -9.01
N ARG A 104 -2.79 14.14 -8.26
CA ARG A 104 -4.12 14.62 -8.64
C ARG A 104 -4.32 16.12 -8.42
N PHE A 105 -3.80 16.66 -7.32
CA PHE A 105 -4.13 18.02 -6.86
C PHE A 105 -2.93 18.96 -6.78
N SER A 106 -1.72 18.44 -6.87
CA SER A 106 -0.49 19.24 -6.74
C SER A 106 0.47 19.08 -7.93
N ASN A 107 0.12 18.25 -8.91
CA ASN A 107 0.92 17.94 -10.10
C ASN A 107 2.37 17.49 -9.79
N VAL A 108 2.59 16.93 -8.59
CA VAL A 108 3.88 16.36 -8.16
C VAL A 108 3.82 14.86 -8.33
N CYS A 109 4.79 14.30 -9.05
CA CYS A 109 4.87 12.88 -9.35
C CYS A 109 6.22 12.32 -8.88
N LEU A 110 6.17 11.37 -7.93
CA LEU A 110 7.32 10.56 -7.55
C LEU A 110 7.34 9.26 -8.34
N ASN A 111 8.53 8.83 -8.75
CA ASN A 111 8.70 7.48 -9.29
C ASN A 111 8.57 6.42 -8.18
N SER A 112 8.34 5.16 -8.58
CA SER A 112 8.12 4.04 -7.66
C SER A 112 9.30 3.83 -6.71
N VAL A 113 10.54 3.91 -7.22
CA VAL A 113 11.76 3.71 -6.42
C VAL A 113 11.86 4.73 -5.29
N LYS A 114 11.65 6.02 -5.59
CA LYS A 114 11.70 7.08 -4.58
C LYS A 114 10.60 6.92 -3.56
N LEU A 115 9.41 6.50 -3.97
CA LEU A 115 8.31 6.23 -3.05
C LEU A 115 8.61 5.05 -2.12
N ILE A 116 9.19 3.96 -2.65
CA ILE A 116 9.67 2.82 -1.86
C ILE A 116 10.68 3.29 -0.81
N CYS A 117 11.70 4.06 -1.19
CA CYS A 117 12.70 4.58 -0.24
C CYS A 117 12.09 5.42 0.89
N ILE A 118 11.07 6.24 0.57
CA ILE A 118 10.35 7.05 1.56
C ILE A 118 9.56 6.14 2.51
N ILE A 119 8.87 5.13 1.99
CA ILE A 119 8.09 4.19 2.80
C ILE A 119 9.02 3.37 3.71
N SER A 120 10.09 2.82 3.16
CA SER A 120 11.15 2.09 3.88
C SER A 120 11.72 2.91 5.04
N SER A 121 12.10 4.16 4.76
CA SER A 121 12.58 5.09 5.79
C SER A 121 11.55 5.36 6.89
N ALA A 122 10.27 5.52 6.51
CA ALA A 122 9.19 5.73 7.46
C ALA A 122 8.93 4.50 8.34
N ILE A 123 9.02 3.28 7.77
CA ILE A 123 8.89 2.03 8.53
C ILE A 123 10.05 1.89 9.50
N ARG A 124 11.30 2.05 9.05
CA ARG A 124 12.50 2.02 9.91
C ARG A 124 12.39 2.98 11.09
N PHE A 125 11.92 4.20 10.84
CA PHE A 125 11.69 5.18 11.89
C PHE A 125 10.63 4.72 12.90
N LYS A 126 9.51 4.16 12.44
CA LYS A 126 8.42 3.68 13.30
C LYS A 126 8.81 2.46 14.14
N VAL A 127 9.64 1.57 13.61
CA VAL A 127 10.11 0.37 14.34
C VAL A 127 11.37 0.61 15.16
N SER A 128 11.93 1.82 15.14
CA SER A 128 13.20 2.16 15.81
C SER A 128 13.25 1.79 17.30
N LYS A 129 12.09 1.85 17.99
CA LYS A 129 11.93 1.54 19.42
C LYS A 129 11.55 0.07 19.70
N TRP A 130 11.41 -0.76 18.67
CA TRP A 130 11.02 -2.16 18.84
C TRP A 130 12.22 -2.99 19.29
N LYS A 131 12.02 -3.85 20.30
CA LYS A 131 13.10 -4.68 20.88
C LYS A 131 13.79 -5.58 19.84
N ASN A 132 13.04 -6.11 18.86
CA ASN A 132 13.53 -7.04 17.85
C ASN A 132 13.67 -6.42 16.44
N LYS A 133 13.89 -5.11 16.34
CA LYS A 133 13.91 -4.39 15.06
C LYS A 133 14.92 -4.98 14.05
N ASP A 134 16.11 -5.36 14.50
CA ASP A 134 17.19 -5.77 13.60
C ASP A 134 16.90 -7.14 12.97
N GLY A 135 16.29 -8.04 13.74
CA GLY A 135 15.80 -9.33 13.24
C GLY A 135 14.68 -9.17 12.21
N LEU A 136 13.74 -8.26 12.46
CA LEU A 136 12.64 -7.95 11.54
C LEU A 136 13.15 -7.32 10.24
N LEU A 137 14.00 -6.29 10.32
CA LEU A 137 14.57 -5.62 9.15
C LEU A 137 15.44 -6.58 8.31
N ARG A 138 16.14 -7.53 8.95
CA ARG A 138 16.89 -8.57 8.23
C ARG A 138 15.98 -9.57 7.53
N ARG A 139 14.86 -9.98 8.17
CA ARG A 139 13.90 -10.93 7.59
C ARG A 139 13.17 -10.32 6.39
N PHE A 140 12.76 -9.07 6.49
CA PHE A 140 12.08 -8.33 5.42
C PHE A 140 13.05 -7.47 4.62
N ALA A 141 14.10 -8.10 4.09
CA ALA A 141 15.16 -7.43 3.34
C ALA A 141 14.58 -6.67 2.13
N GLY A 142 14.67 -5.34 2.16
CA GLY A 142 14.01 -4.43 1.20
C GLY A 142 13.36 -3.22 1.86
N ILE A 143 13.16 -3.27 3.19
CA ILE A 143 12.65 -2.18 4.03
C ILE A 143 13.77 -1.45 4.76
#